data_AF-A0A3M6XSK5-F1
#
_entry.id   AF-A0A3M6XSK5-F1
#
_cell.length_a   1.000
_cell.length_b   1.000
_cell.length_c   1.000
_cell.angle_alpha   90.00
_cell.angle_beta   90.00
_cell.angle_gamma   90.00
#
_symmetry.space_group_name_H-M   'P 1'
#
loop_
_entity.id
_entity.type
_entity.pdbx_description
1 polymer ?
#
loop_
_entity_poly.entity_id
_entity_poly.type
_entity_poly.pdbx_seq_one_letter_code
_entity_poly.pdbx_strand_id
1 'polypeptide(L)'
;MESLERILSRPVAKPYRTRNVKDEAPPHLNDQGLLDFSANDIENPKNWSQTRRWYITFISVFLVVNATFASSSPSGCLESISQELHVSREAAGLVITLFLLGYCAGPLIWAPLSEFYGRRWIFYGTFLCYFAFNFLCAFTPNFGGLLVGRFLTGTFASAALSNAPGVLADIWGPIERGNAMALFSMMTFIGPALGPVISGFLELKKDWRWNFYVLLWLAAGTILIMWSLPETLPSIVLLNKARRIRRAKIPGYENVKAPVEVTDRTLLGIFRVALTRPWVILFDPISFLVAIYLSMVYMLLYMLFTIYPFVFQRKRGWNAGVGELPLIGTVIGACIGGAYVFWNSN
;
A
#
# COMPACT_ATOMS: atom_id res chain seq x y z
N MET A 1 -26.10 11.15 30.47
CA MET A 1 -25.84 10.40 29.22
C MET A 1 -25.12 11.26 28.19
N GLU A 2 -25.50 12.52 27.94
CA GLU A 2 -24.79 13.43 27.01
C GLU A 2 -23.28 13.64 27.28
N SER A 3 -22.83 13.57 28.55
CA SER A 3 -21.40 13.74 28.87
C SER A 3 -20.54 12.56 28.42
N LEU A 4 -21.08 11.33 28.41
CA LEU A 4 -20.36 10.12 28.00
C LEU A 4 -20.14 10.08 26.48
N GLU A 5 -21.16 10.46 25.69
CA GLU A 5 -21.08 10.53 24.22
C GLU A 5 -19.97 11.49 23.73
N ARG A 6 -19.81 12.61 24.43
CA ARG A 6 -18.82 13.64 24.08
C ARG A 6 -17.38 13.24 24.44
N ILE A 7 -17.20 12.33 25.39
CA ILE A 7 -15.88 11.88 25.85
C ILE A 7 -15.34 10.72 25.01
N LEU A 8 -16.21 9.85 24.49
CA LEU A 8 -15.83 8.68 23.70
C LEU A 8 -15.60 9.01 22.21
N SER A 9 -16.17 10.10 21.70
CA SER A 9 -16.04 10.52 20.30
C SER A 9 -14.82 11.41 20.05
N ARG A 10 -13.87 10.97 19.21
CA ARG A 10 -12.85 11.86 18.61
C ARG A 10 -13.43 12.53 17.35
N PRO A 11 -13.05 13.78 16.99
CA PRO A 11 -13.49 14.44 15.76
C PRO A 11 -13.13 13.69 14.46
N VAL A 12 -12.14 12.78 14.48
CA VAL A 12 -11.73 11.97 13.32
C VAL A 12 -12.56 10.69 13.15
N ALA A 13 -13.35 10.32 14.16
CA ALA A 13 -14.24 9.17 14.16
C ALA A 13 -15.70 9.63 14.33
N LYS A 14 -16.11 10.74 13.70
CA LYS A 14 -17.53 11.12 13.66
C LYS A 14 -18.26 10.19 12.68
N PRO A 15 -19.16 9.32 13.15
CA PRO A 15 -19.85 8.37 12.30
C PRO A 15 -21.11 9.04 11.75
N TYR A 16 -20.99 10.10 10.94
CA TYR A 16 -22.17 10.84 10.48
C TYR A 16 -23.11 10.02 9.55
N ARG A 17 -22.77 8.77 9.23
CA ARG A 17 -23.49 7.95 8.24
C ARG A 17 -23.87 6.53 8.64
N THR A 18 -23.46 6.01 9.80
CA THR A 18 -23.97 4.70 10.26
C THR A 18 -25.27 4.93 11.03
N ARG A 19 -26.39 4.93 10.31
CA ARG A 19 -27.74 5.27 10.80
C ARG A 19 -28.28 4.37 11.93
N ASN A 20 -27.61 3.27 12.28
CA ASN A 20 -28.18 2.18 13.08
C ASN A 20 -27.41 1.79 14.34
N VAL A 21 -26.47 2.60 14.84
CA VAL A 21 -25.65 2.19 15.98
C VAL A 21 -25.95 3.05 17.22
N LYS A 22 -26.50 2.41 18.25
CA LYS A 22 -26.76 3.00 19.57
C LYS A 22 -25.49 2.90 20.42
N ASP A 23 -24.97 4.04 20.86
CA ASP A 23 -23.74 4.18 21.66
C ASP A 23 -23.96 3.92 23.19
N GLU A 24 -24.98 3.13 23.55
CA GLU A 24 -25.54 3.13 24.91
C GLU A 24 -25.06 1.97 25.81
N ALA A 25 -24.16 1.09 25.36
CA ALA A 25 -23.74 -0.06 26.16
C ALA A 25 -22.46 0.24 26.99
N PRO A 26 -22.37 -0.23 28.24
CA PRO A 26 -21.12 -0.19 29.01
C PRO A 26 -19.98 -0.85 28.21
N PRO A 27 -18.73 -0.41 28.41
CA PRO A 27 -17.59 -0.98 27.69
C PRO A 27 -17.54 -2.49 27.89
N HIS A 28 -17.57 -3.22 26.78
CA HIS A 28 -17.59 -4.67 26.76
C HIS A 28 -16.21 -5.21 27.15
N LEU A 29 -16.19 -6.07 28.17
CA LEU A 29 -14.99 -6.77 28.61
C LEU A 29 -15.11 -8.24 28.20
N ASN A 30 -14.01 -8.82 27.72
CA ASN A 30 -13.95 -10.26 27.48
C ASN A 30 -13.87 -11.06 28.81
N ASP A 31 -13.89 -12.39 28.73
CA ASP A 31 -13.81 -13.29 29.89
C ASP A 31 -12.57 -13.06 30.79
N GLN A 32 -11.56 -12.38 30.27
CA GLN A 32 -10.31 -12.03 30.97
C GLN A 32 -10.34 -10.61 31.59
N GLY A 33 -11.48 -9.90 31.53
CA GLY A 33 -11.63 -8.54 32.02
C GLY A 33 -10.94 -7.48 31.15
N LEU A 34 -10.58 -7.81 29.91
CA LEU A 34 -9.91 -6.92 28.95
C LEU A 34 -10.92 -6.31 27.99
N LEU A 35 -10.64 -5.08 27.55
CA LEU A 35 -11.53 -4.38 26.61
C LEU A 35 -11.62 -5.11 25.27
N ASP A 36 -12.84 -5.40 24.83
CA ASP A 36 -13.12 -5.98 23.52
C ASP A 36 -14.22 -5.20 22.80
N PHE A 37 -14.34 -5.40 21.49
CA PHE A 37 -15.44 -4.82 20.71
C PHE A 37 -16.74 -5.52 21.06
N SER A 38 -17.79 -4.74 21.33
CA SER A 38 -19.14 -5.28 21.34
C SER A 38 -19.58 -5.67 19.92
N ALA A 39 -20.58 -6.55 19.79
CA ALA A 39 -21.07 -7.03 18.49
C ALA A 39 -21.39 -5.88 17.51
N ASN A 40 -21.93 -4.76 18.01
CA ASN A 40 -22.30 -3.57 17.24
C ASN A 40 -21.43 -2.34 17.54
N ASP A 41 -20.17 -2.51 17.97
CA ASP A 41 -19.29 -1.38 18.30
C ASP A 41 -18.99 -0.52 17.06
N ILE A 42 -19.21 0.81 17.15
CA ILE A 42 -18.92 1.78 16.08
C ILE A 42 -17.43 1.84 15.77
N GLU A 43 -16.60 1.59 16.78
CA GLU A 43 -15.17 1.64 16.64
C GLU A 43 -14.59 0.42 15.93
N ASN A 44 -15.36 -0.67 15.85
CA ASN A 44 -14.94 -1.85 15.11
C ASN A 44 -14.94 -1.56 13.60
N PRO A 45 -13.78 -1.62 12.91
CA PRO A 45 -13.69 -1.33 11.48
C PRO A 45 -14.57 -2.23 10.59
N LYS A 46 -14.91 -3.43 11.06
CA LYS A 46 -15.79 -4.37 10.36
C LYS A 46 -17.26 -3.95 10.37
N ASN A 47 -17.67 -3.16 11.37
CA ASN A 47 -19.05 -2.68 11.53
C ASN A 47 -19.33 -1.38 10.76
N TRP A 48 -18.34 -0.84 10.05
CA TRP A 48 -18.52 0.37 9.25
C TRP A 48 -19.41 0.14 8.03
N SER A 49 -20.09 1.21 7.58
CA SER A 49 -20.94 1.14 6.40
C SER A 49 -20.16 0.68 5.17
N GLN A 50 -20.84 -0.08 4.29
CA GLN A 50 -20.27 -0.64 3.07
C GLN A 50 -19.56 0.41 2.21
N THR A 51 -20.17 1.59 2.06
CA THR A 51 -19.59 2.73 1.33
C THR A 51 -18.26 3.19 1.94
N ARG A 52 -18.16 3.23 3.27
CA ARG A 52 -16.93 3.62 3.96
C ARG A 52 -15.84 2.57 3.78
N ARG A 53 -16.18 1.28 3.86
CA ARG A 53 -15.24 0.18 3.64
C ARG A 53 -14.70 0.17 2.21
N TRP A 54 -15.55 0.39 1.21
CA TRP A 54 -15.13 0.56 -0.18
C TRP A 54 -14.30 1.81 -0.43
N TYR A 55 -14.63 2.92 0.23
CA TYR A 55 -13.80 4.13 0.17
C TYR A 55 -12.39 3.88 0.69
N ILE A 56 -12.25 3.25 1.87
CA ILE A 56 -10.94 2.87 2.44
C ILE A 56 -10.19 1.88 1.54
N THR A 57 -10.93 0.92 0.95
CA THR A 57 -10.39 -0.03 -0.03
C THR A 57 -9.82 0.70 -1.25
N PHE A 58 -10.58 1.63 -1.82
CA PHE A 58 -10.15 2.45 -2.96
C PHE A 58 -8.88 3.24 -2.63
N ILE A 59 -8.82 3.91 -1.48
CA ILE A 59 -7.61 4.64 -1.06
C ILE A 59 -6.42 3.68 -0.95
N SER A 60 -6.59 2.55 -0.26
CA SER A 60 -5.51 1.59 -0.02
C SER A 60 -4.98 1.00 -1.33
N VAL A 61 -5.88 0.69 -2.26
CA VAL A 61 -5.52 0.18 -3.59
C VAL A 61 -4.89 1.28 -4.46
N PHE A 62 -5.37 2.53 -4.37
CA PHE A 62 -4.78 3.65 -5.10
C PHE A 62 -3.34 3.95 -4.65
N LEU A 63 -3.04 3.78 -3.35
CA LEU A 63 -1.67 3.83 -2.85
C LEU A 63 -0.77 2.76 -3.48
N VAL A 64 -1.30 1.55 -3.66
CA VAL A 64 -0.59 0.44 -4.32
C VAL A 64 -0.37 0.76 -5.79
N VAL A 65 -1.38 1.25 -6.50
CA VAL A 65 -1.25 1.69 -7.90
C VAL A 65 -0.18 2.77 -8.04
N ASN A 66 -0.13 3.75 -7.15
CA ASN A 66 0.92 4.77 -7.17
C ASN A 66 2.31 4.13 -7.00
N ALA A 67 2.47 3.29 -5.98
CA ALA A 67 3.73 2.60 -5.69
C ALA A 67 4.22 1.72 -6.87
N THR A 68 3.31 0.99 -7.50
CA THR A 68 3.62 0.08 -8.62
C THR A 68 3.71 0.80 -9.96
N PHE A 69 3.02 1.94 -10.14
CA PHE A 69 3.25 2.84 -11.26
C PHE A 69 4.67 3.43 -11.19
N ALA A 70 5.08 3.89 -10.00
CA ALA A 70 6.41 4.46 -9.77
C ALA A 70 7.56 3.48 -9.97
N SER A 71 7.31 2.17 -9.87
CA SER A 71 8.34 1.15 -10.05
C SER A 71 8.77 1.03 -11.52
N SER A 72 7.82 1.05 -12.45
CA SER A 72 8.06 0.84 -13.88
C SER A 72 8.13 2.13 -14.69
N SER A 73 7.59 3.26 -14.20
CA SER A 73 7.53 4.52 -14.94
C SER A 73 8.85 4.93 -15.62
N PRO A 74 10.04 4.82 -14.99
CA PRO A 74 11.29 5.19 -15.67
C PRO A 74 11.67 4.33 -16.90
N SER A 75 11.01 3.20 -17.15
CA SER A 75 11.37 2.30 -18.26
C SER A 75 11.14 2.90 -19.64
N GLY A 76 10.13 3.76 -19.81
CA GLY A 76 9.83 4.41 -21.08
C GLY A 76 10.73 5.60 -21.42
N CYS A 77 11.60 6.03 -20.48
CA CYS A 77 12.54 7.14 -20.65
C CYS A 77 14.01 6.74 -20.37
N LEU A 78 14.35 5.45 -20.40
CA LEU A 78 15.72 4.97 -20.12
C LEU A 78 16.75 5.52 -21.11
N GLU A 79 16.33 5.77 -22.36
CA GLU A 79 17.21 6.30 -23.40
C GLU A 79 17.61 7.75 -23.09
N SER A 80 16.69 8.65 -22.72
CA SER A 80 17.07 10.01 -22.29
C SER A 80 17.87 10.03 -21.00
N ILE A 81 17.56 9.16 -20.03
CA ILE A 81 18.37 9.03 -18.80
C ILE A 81 19.82 8.67 -19.16
N SER A 82 20.00 7.71 -20.06
CA SER A 82 21.31 7.26 -20.54
C SER A 82 22.08 8.38 -21.22
N GLN A 83 21.42 9.14 -22.10
CA GLN A 83 22.04 10.22 -22.85
C GLN A 83 22.44 11.41 -21.97
N GLU A 84 21.55 11.88 -21.09
CA GLU A 84 21.80 13.08 -20.29
C GLU A 84 22.78 12.83 -19.13
N LEU A 85 22.71 11.66 -18.50
CA LEU A 85 23.60 11.31 -17.39
C LEU A 85 24.88 10.59 -17.86
N HIS A 86 25.08 10.48 -19.18
CA HIS A 86 26.25 9.89 -19.83
C HIS A 86 26.60 8.48 -19.29
N VAL A 87 25.58 7.62 -19.17
CA VAL A 87 25.73 6.22 -18.76
C VAL A 87 25.22 5.28 -19.84
N SER A 88 25.62 4.01 -19.82
CA SER A 88 25.07 3.02 -20.77
C SER A 88 23.58 2.77 -20.51
N ARG A 89 22.86 2.29 -21.52
CA ARG A 89 21.45 1.94 -21.40
C ARG A 89 21.23 0.81 -20.39
N GLU A 90 22.15 -0.13 -20.32
CA GLU A 90 22.15 -1.21 -19.33
C GLU A 90 22.28 -0.65 -17.92
N ALA A 91 23.18 0.34 -17.73
CA ALA A 91 23.31 1.03 -16.46
C ALA A 91 22.03 1.81 -16.11
N ALA A 92 21.42 2.54 -17.05
CA ALA A 92 20.15 3.24 -16.83
C ALA A 92 19.03 2.29 -16.32
N GLY A 93 19.02 1.03 -16.75
CA GLY A 93 18.10 0.00 -16.23
C GLY A 93 18.18 -0.21 -14.71
N LEU A 94 19.32 0.10 -14.07
CA LEU A 94 19.49 0.06 -12.61
C LEU A 94 18.50 0.97 -11.88
N VAL A 95 18.00 2.03 -12.50
CA VAL A 95 16.95 2.91 -11.94
C VAL A 95 15.70 2.11 -11.57
N ILE A 96 15.35 1.09 -12.35
CA ILE A 96 14.21 0.19 -12.09
C ILE A 96 14.63 -0.87 -11.06
N THR A 97 15.79 -1.48 -11.26
CA THR A 97 16.30 -2.54 -10.37
C THR A 97 16.44 -2.08 -8.92
N LEU A 98 17.04 -0.90 -8.68
CA LEU A 98 17.25 -0.38 -7.33
C LEU A 98 15.92 -0.04 -6.64
N PHE A 99 14.93 0.44 -7.39
CA PHE A 99 13.59 0.59 -6.84
C PHE A 99 13.02 -0.75 -6.39
N LEU A 100 13.11 -1.80 -7.21
CA LEU A 100 12.63 -3.13 -6.85
C LEU A 100 13.38 -3.75 -5.68
N LEU A 101 14.70 -3.56 -5.60
CA LEU A 101 15.49 -4.00 -4.44
C LEU A 101 15.02 -3.31 -3.16
N GLY A 102 14.80 -1.98 -3.22
CA GLY A 102 14.19 -1.24 -2.13
C GLY A 102 12.79 -1.77 -1.81
N TYR A 103 11.99 -2.07 -2.83
CA TYR A 103 10.63 -2.59 -2.73
C TYR A 103 10.54 -3.97 -2.08
N CYS A 104 11.56 -4.81 -2.25
CA CYS A 104 11.71 -6.10 -1.58
C CYS A 104 12.19 -5.95 -0.13
N ALA A 105 13.06 -4.97 0.15
CA ALA A 105 13.61 -4.75 1.49
C ALA A 105 12.61 -4.06 2.43
N GLY A 106 11.82 -3.11 1.93
CA GLY A 106 10.92 -2.29 2.74
C GLY A 106 9.86 -3.07 3.53
N PRO A 107 9.17 -4.09 3.00
CA PRO A 107 8.16 -4.86 3.74
C PRO A 107 8.69 -5.50 5.03
N LEU A 108 9.98 -5.87 5.07
CA LEU A 108 10.65 -6.42 6.26
C LEU A 108 10.66 -5.44 7.45
N ILE A 109 10.54 -4.14 7.15
CA ILE A 109 10.54 -3.05 8.12
C ILE A 109 9.11 -2.54 8.34
N TRP A 110 8.39 -2.22 7.26
CA TRP A 110 7.10 -1.52 7.35
C TRP A 110 5.94 -2.41 7.78
N ALA A 111 5.96 -3.70 7.44
CA ALA A 111 4.93 -4.64 7.87
C ALA A 111 4.88 -4.78 9.40
N PRO A 112 5.98 -5.17 10.11
CA PRO A 112 5.97 -5.27 11.57
C PRO A 112 5.69 -3.93 12.27
N LEU A 113 6.26 -2.84 11.76
CA LEU A 113 6.02 -1.52 12.34
C LEU A 113 4.55 -1.12 12.24
N SER A 114 3.84 -1.50 11.18
CA SER A 114 2.41 -1.20 11.03
C SER A 114 1.53 -2.01 11.99
N GLU A 115 1.97 -3.20 12.40
CA GLU A 115 1.27 -4.01 13.41
C GLU A 115 1.50 -3.51 14.84
N PHE A 116 2.59 -2.77 15.07
CA PHE A 116 2.93 -2.20 16.38
C PHE A 116 2.44 -0.78 16.58
N TYR A 117 2.73 0.12 15.63
CA TYR A 117 2.40 1.55 15.72
C TYR A 117 1.07 1.92 15.04
N GLY A 118 0.55 1.03 14.19
CA GLY A 118 -0.73 1.19 13.48
C GLY A 118 -0.56 1.42 11.99
N ARG A 119 -1.60 1.05 11.24
CA ARG A 119 -1.58 1.12 9.77
C ARG A 119 -1.47 2.57 9.31
N ARG A 120 -2.20 3.47 9.97
CA ARG A 120 -2.34 4.87 9.56
C ARG A 120 -1.01 5.63 9.62
N TRP A 121 -0.32 5.54 10.75
CA TRP A 121 0.91 6.29 10.97
C TRP A 121 2.06 5.81 10.08
N ILE A 122 2.13 4.50 9.81
CA ILE A 122 3.12 3.96 8.89
C ILE A 122 2.86 4.44 7.47
N PHE A 123 1.62 4.42 6.98
CA PHE A 123 1.34 4.99 5.65
C PHE A 123 1.74 6.46 5.55
N TYR A 124 1.43 7.30 6.55
CA TYR A 124 1.84 8.70 6.53
C TYR A 124 3.36 8.88 6.50
N GLY A 125 4.07 8.20 7.41
CA GLY A 125 5.52 8.31 7.48
C GLY A 125 6.19 7.86 6.19
N THR A 126 5.79 6.70 5.67
CA THR A 126 6.44 6.14 4.48
C THR A 126 6.08 6.92 3.22
N PHE A 127 4.82 7.32 3.01
CA PHE A 127 4.48 8.08 1.81
C PHE A 127 5.02 9.51 1.81
N LEU A 128 5.14 10.15 2.98
CA LEU A 128 5.80 11.45 3.07
C LEU A 128 7.28 11.34 2.70
N CYS A 129 7.97 10.30 3.19
CA CYS A 129 9.35 10.00 2.79
C CYS A 129 9.44 9.66 1.29
N TYR A 130 8.54 8.82 0.77
CA TYR A 130 8.46 8.52 -0.66
C TYR A 130 8.29 9.78 -1.50
N PHE A 131 7.40 10.70 -1.11
CA PHE A 131 7.23 12.00 -1.77
C PHE A 131 8.52 12.84 -1.71
N ALA A 132 9.13 12.96 -0.53
CA ALA A 132 10.38 13.70 -0.35
C ALA A 132 11.53 13.12 -1.20
N PHE A 133 11.73 11.81 -1.22
CA PHE A 133 12.79 11.18 -2.01
C PHE A 133 12.49 11.17 -3.52
N ASN A 134 11.24 11.34 -3.94
CA ASN A 134 10.96 11.61 -5.36
C ASN A 134 11.48 12.98 -5.81
N PHE A 135 11.60 13.98 -4.92
CA PHE A 135 12.31 15.23 -5.25
C PHE A 135 13.78 14.95 -5.54
N LEU A 136 14.42 14.07 -4.75
CA LEU A 136 15.80 13.67 -5.03
C LEU A 136 15.91 13.04 -6.43
N CYS A 137 15.00 12.15 -6.81
CA CYS A 137 14.98 11.57 -8.16
C CYS A 137 14.75 12.61 -9.27
N ALA A 138 13.86 13.59 -9.03
CA ALA A 138 13.50 14.59 -10.03
C ALA A 138 14.58 15.65 -10.26
N PHE A 139 15.31 16.02 -9.20
CA PHE A 139 16.25 17.15 -9.23
C PHE A 139 17.72 16.75 -9.10
N THR A 140 18.04 15.46 -9.03
CA THR A 140 19.43 15.00 -8.98
C THR A 140 20.22 15.40 -10.25
N PRO A 141 21.45 15.94 -10.10
CA PRO A 141 22.31 16.27 -11.23
C PRO A 141 23.18 15.09 -11.69
N ASN A 142 23.19 13.97 -10.96
CA ASN A 142 24.05 12.82 -11.27
C ASN A 142 23.32 11.48 -11.10
N PHE A 143 23.88 10.46 -11.75
CA PHE A 143 23.33 9.11 -11.78
C PHE A 143 23.32 8.42 -10.41
N GLY A 144 24.35 8.62 -9.58
CA GLY A 144 24.42 8.05 -8.24
C GLY A 144 23.28 8.53 -7.33
N GLY A 145 22.99 9.83 -7.35
CA GLY A 145 21.86 10.43 -6.63
C GLY A 145 20.52 9.88 -7.10
N LEU A 146 20.38 9.62 -8.41
CA LEU A 146 19.19 8.96 -8.96
C LEU A 146 19.04 7.54 -8.40
N LEU A 147 20.10 6.74 -8.39
CA LEU A 147 20.06 5.37 -7.86
C LEU A 147 19.70 5.32 -6.37
N VAL A 148 20.31 6.19 -5.56
CA VAL A 148 19.99 6.30 -4.12
C VAL A 148 18.53 6.72 -3.94
N GLY A 149 18.08 7.74 -4.66
CA GLY A 149 16.68 8.18 -4.65
C GLY A 149 15.72 7.04 -5.03
N ARG A 150 16.06 6.23 -6.05
CA ARG A 150 15.25 5.09 -6.47
C ARG A 150 15.18 3.99 -5.43
N PHE A 151 16.30 3.63 -4.80
CA PHE A 151 16.31 2.66 -3.72
C PHE A 151 15.41 3.12 -2.56
N LEU A 152 15.59 4.36 -2.11
CA LEU A 152 14.82 4.92 -1.00
C LEU A 152 13.34 5.03 -1.34
N THR A 153 12.99 5.59 -2.50
CA THR A 153 11.59 5.65 -2.95
C THR A 153 10.95 4.27 -3.05
N GLY A 154 11.68 3.27 -3.55
CA GLY A 154 11.23 1.87 -3.57
C GLY A 154 10.97 1.32 -2.18
N THR A 155 11.91 1.51 -1.25
CA THR A 155 11.76 1.10 0.16
C THR A 155 10.54 1.72 0.81
N PHE A 156 10.30 3.01 0.65
CA PHE A 156 9.16 3.67 1.29
C PHE A 156 7.82 3.39 0.60
N ALA A 157 7.81 3.25 -0.73
CA ALA A 157 6.60 2.92 -1.50
C ALA A 157 6.08 1.51 -1.17
N SER A 158 6.96 0.57 -0.82
CA SER A 158 6.59 -0.83 -0.56
C SER A 158 5.62 -1.01 0.62
N ALA A 159 5.55 -0.04 1.52
CA ALA A 159 4.60 -0.03 2.63
C ALA A 159 3.14 -0.11 2.14
N ALA A 160 2.82 0.48 0.99
CA ALA A 160 1.52 0.33 0.34
C ALA A 160 1.21 -1.15 0.09
N LEU A 161 2.13 -1.85 -0.59
CA LEU A 161 1.94 -3.24 -1.00
C LEU A 161 1.83 -4.17 0.21
N SER A 162 2.68 -3.99 1.23
CA SER A 162 2.68 -4.89 2.39
C SER A 162 1.49 -4.67 3.32
N ASN A 163 1.05 -3.42 3.48
CA ASN A 163 0.08 -3.07 4.51
C ASN A 163 -1.35 -2.95 3.98
N ALA A 164 -1.56 -2.69 2.68
CA ALA A 164 -2.91 -2.61 2.10
C ALA A 164 -3.72 -3.91 2.27
N PRO A 165 -3.17 -5.13 2.05
CA PRO A 165 -3.88 -6.36 2.36
C PRO A 165 -4.27 -6.47 3.84
N GLY A 166 -3.44 -5.94 4.74
CA GLY A 166 -3.74 -5.84 6.16
C GLY A 166 -4.96 -4.97 6.43
N VAL A 167 -5.03 -3.78 5.82
CA VAL A 167 -6.20 -2.89 5.91
C VAL A 167 -7.46 -3.58 5.40
N LEU A 168 -7.39 -4.30 4.28
CA LEU A 168 -8.53 -5.03 3.74
C LEU A 168 -8.99 -6.14 4.69
N ALA A 169 -8.06 -6.84 5.34
CA ALA A 169 -8.39 -7.85 6.34
C ALA A 169 -8.98 -7.26 7.64
N ASP A 170 -8.60 -6.03 7.98
CA ASP A 170 -9.10 -5.32 9.15
C ASP A 170 -10.56 -4.87 8.96
N ILE A 171 -10.96 -4.45 7.75
CA ILE A 171 -12.30 -3.88 7.48
C ILE A 171 -13.31 -4.88 6.86
N TRP A 172 -12.84 -5.89 6.11
CA TRP A 172 -13.72 -6.86 5.45
C TRP A 172 -13.84 -8.16 6.23
N GLY A 173 -15.03 -8.78 6.16
CA GLY A 173 -15.25 -10.12 6.68
C GLY A 173 -14.57 -11.20 5.83
N PRO A 174 -14.41 -12.44 6.34
CA PRO A 174 -13.69 -13.51 5.63
C PRO A 174 -14.20 -13.79 4.21
N ILE A 175 -15.53 -13.72 4.01
CA ILE A 175 -16.19 -13.99 2.72
C ILE A 175 -16.02 -12.79 1.77
N GLU A 176 -16.44 -11.59 2.19
CA GLU A 176 -16.41 -10.37 1.35
C GLU A 176 -14.98 -9.92 1.01
N ARG A 177 -13.99 -10.30 1.82
CA ARG A 177 -12.57 -9.96 1.62
C ARG A 177 -12.03 -10.48 0.29
N GLY A 178 -12.56 -11.59 -0.24
CA GLY A 178 -12.12 -12.15 -1.52
C GLY A 178 -12.22 -11.14 -2.66
N ASN A 179 -13.37 -10.45 -2.75
CA ASN A 179 -13.63 -9.40 -3.74
C ASN A 179 -12.69 -8.19 -3.60
N ALA A 180 -12.45 -7.74 -2.37
CA ALA A 180 -11.53 -6.64 -2.12
C ALA A 180 -10.08 -7.01 -2.48
N MET A 181 -9.67 -8.25 -2.19
CA MET A 181 -8.35 -8.77 -2.56
C MET A 181 -8.19 -8.96 -4.08
N ALA A 182 -9.26 -9.34 -4.78
CA ALA A 182 -9.26 -9.42 -6.24
C ALA A 182 -9.01 -8.04 -6.88
N LEU A 183 -9.68 -7.00 -6.38
CA LEU A 183 -9.45 -5.62 -6.80
C LEU A 183 -8.01 -5.17 -6.56
N PHE A 184 -7.47 -5.48 -5.37
CA PHE A 184 -6.07 -5.21 -5.04
C PHE A 184 -5.11 -5.89 -6.02
N SER A 185 -5.30 -7.19 -6.27
CA SER A 185 -4.45 -7.96 -7.19
C SER A 185 -4.51 -7.40 -8.61
N MET A 186 -5.72 -7.13 -9.14
CA MET A 186 -5.91 -6.53 -10.45
C MET A 186 -5.14 -5.21 -10.60
N MET A 187 -5.30 -4.32 -9.62
CA MET A 187 -4.68 -2.99 -9.64
C MET A 187 -3.16 -3.02 -9.49
N THR A 188 -2.62 -4.07 -8.87
CA THR A 188 -1.18 -4.31 -8.76
C THR A 188 -0.53 -4.59 -10.13
N PHE A 189 -1.26 -5.15 -11.10
CA PHE A 189 -0.80 -5.32 -12.48
C PHE A 189 -1.04 -4.08 -13.36
N ILE A 190 -2.12 -3.35 -13.10
CA ILE A 190 -2.46 -2.14 -13.88
C ILE A 190 -1.42 -1.03 -13.66
N GLY A 191 -0.99 -0.80 -12.42
CA GLY A 191 -0.01 0.24 -12.09
C GLY A 191 1.27 0.15 -12.93
N PRO A 192 1.98 -1.00 -12.91
CA PRO A 192 3.22 -1.17 -13.67
C PRO A 192 3.03 -1.07 -15.19
N ALA A 193 1.88 -1.48 -15.72
CA ALA A 193 1.61 -1.41 -17.15
C ALA A 193 1.37 0.03 -17.65
N LEU A 194 0.77 0.89 -16.80
CA LEU A 194 0.50 2.29 -17.15
C LEU A 194 1.76 3.18 -17.08
N GLY A 195 2.72 2.85 -16.22
CA GLY A 195 3.98 3.59 -16.03
C GLY A 195 4.72 3.87 -17.34
N PRO A 196 5.16 2.82 -18.07
CA PRO A 196 5.94 2.97 -19.29
C PRO A 196 5.14 3.68 -20.38
N VAL A 197 3.84 3.40 -20.51
CA VAL A 197 2.96 4.08 -21.48
C VAL A 197 2.96 5.59 -21.26
N ILE A 198 2.72 6.05 -20.03
CA ILE A 198 2.70 7.48 -19.72
C ILE A 198 4.09 8.10 -19.92
N SER A 199 5.14 7.47 -19.39
CA SER A 199 6.52 7.96 -19.53
C SER A 199 7.00 8.04 -20.98
N GLY A 200 6.64 7.07 -21.82
CA GLY A 200 7.04 7.02 -23.22
C GLY A 200 6.42 8.14 -24.06
N PHE A 201 5.20 8.57 -23.73
CA PHE A 201 4.61 9.76 -24.36
C PHE A 201 5.18 11.07 -23.82
N LEU A 202 5.54 11.12 -22.54
CA LEU A 202 6.20 12.29 -21.95
C LEU A 202 7.57 12.54 -22.58
N GLU A 203 8.34 11.46 -22.78
CA GLU A 203 9.66 11.47 -23.42
C GLU A 203 9.65 12.14 -24.82
N LEU A 204 8.55 12.00 -25.58
CA LEU A 204 8.45 12.59 -26.92
C LEU A 204 8.34 14.13 -26.91
N LYS A 205 8.01 14.72 -25.76
CA LYS A 205 7.68 16.16 -25.65
C LYS A 205 8.56 16.89 -24.64
N LYS A 206 9.17 16.16 -23.70
CA LYS A 206 9.82 16.67 -22.49
C LYS A 206 10.95 15.73 -22.07
N ASP A 207 11.82 16.22 -21.19
CA ASP A 207 12.94 15.42 -20.65
C ASP A 207 12.47 14.34 -19.66
N TRP A 208 13.31 13.33 -19.42
CA TRP A 208 13.05 12.23 -18.48
C TRP A 208 12.67 12.69 -17.05
N ARG A 209 13.08 13.89 -16.63
CA ARG A 209 12.69 14.46 -15.31
C ARG A 209 11.18 14.65 -15.17
N TRP A 210 10.46 14.86 -16.28
CA TRP A 210 9.01 14.99 -16.26
C TRP A 210 8.29 13.73 -15.80
N ASN A 211 8.90 12.55 -16.02
CA ASN A 211 8.42 11.31 -15.43
C ASN A 211 8.38 11.42 -13.90
N PHE A 212 9.44 11.94 -13.28
CA PHE A 212 9.50 12.12 -11.82
C PHE A 212 8.61 13.26 -11.31
N TYR A 213 8.37 14.31 -12.10
CA TYR A 213 7.37 15.33 -11.76
C TYR A 213 5.95 14.75 -11.71
N VAL A 214 5.60 13.86 -12.64
CA VAL A 214 4.31 13.14 -12.61
C VAL A 214 4.21 12.24 -11.37
N LEU A 215 5.30 11.55 -11.00
CA LEU A 215 5.35 10.78 -9.76
C LEU A 215 5.16 11.66 -8.52
N LEU A 216 5.76 12.86 -8.50
CA LEU A 216 5.56 13.83 -7.41
C LEU A 216 4.11 14.30 -7.33
N TRP A 217 3.45 14.58 -8.45
CA TRP A 217 2.04 14.98 -8.45
C TRP A 217 1.12 13.84 -8.01
N LEU A 218 1.38 12.62 -8.48
CA LEU A 218 0.63 11.45 -8.06
C LEU A 218 0.83 11.17 -6.57
N ALA A 219 2.06 11.27 -6.07
CA ALA A 219 2.40 11.18 -4.66
C ALA A 219 1.68 12.25 -3.82
N ALA A 220 1.71 13.52 -4.23
CA ALA A 220 1.01 14.60 -3.55
C ALA A 220 -0.51 14.34 -3.51
N GLY A 221 -1.11 13.95 -4.63
CA GLY A 221 -2.53 13.58 -4.71
C GLY A 221 -2.89 12.42 -3.78
N THR A 222 -2.05 11.37 -3.75
CA THR A 222 -2.26 10.25 -2.82
C THR A 222 -2.12 10.65 -1.36
N ILE A 223 -1.21 11.55 -0.99
CA ILE A 223 -1.05 12.03 0.39
C ILE A 223 -2.31 12.76 0.86
N LEU A 224 -2.88 13.63 0.01
CA LEU A 224 -4.11 14.36 0.33
C LEU A 224 -5.28 13.42 0.62
N ILE A 225 -5.45 12.38 -0.21
CA ILE A 225 -6.52 11.39 -0.02
C ILE A 225 -6.21 10.49 1.20
N MET A 226 -4.95 10.15 1.43
CA MET A 226 -4.54 9.31 2.55
C MET A 226 -4.82 9.97 3.91
N TRP A 227 -4.83 11.30 4.00
CA TRP A 227 -5.20 11.99 5.24
C TRP A 227 -6.60 11.64 5.77
N SER A 228 -7.51 11.16 4.91
CA SER A 228 -8.83 10.67 5.35
C SER A 228 -8.82 9.21 5.84
N LEU A 229 -7.71 8.48 5.73
CA LEU A 229 -7.61 7.09 6.16
C LEU A 229 -7.66 7.01 7.71
N PRO A 230 -8.67 6.34 8.30
CA PRO A 230 -8.70 6.10 9.74
C PRO A 230 -7.70 5.00 10.13
N GLU A 231 -7.45 4.87 11.43
CA GLU A 231 -6.75 3.68 11.93
C GLU A 231 -7.69 2.48 11.80
N THR A 232 -7.23 1.43 11.12
CA THR A 232 -8.00 0.21 10.89
C THR A 232 -7.55 -0.93 11.77
N LEU A 233 -6.36 -0.87 12.39
CA LEU A 233 -5.87 -1.99 13.18
C LEU A 233 -6.70 -2.17 14.47
N PRO A 234 -7.45 -3.27 14.64
CA PRO A 234 -8.38 -3.41 15.77
C PRO A 234 -7.70 -3.31 17.13
N SER A 235 -6.48 -3.85 17.23
CA SER A 235 -5.68 -3.87 18.44
C SER A 235 -5.28 -2.47 18.92
N ILE A 236 -5.01 -1.54 18.00
CA ILE A 236 -4.66 -0.15 18.31
C ILE A 236 -5.89 0.72 18.50
N VAL A 237 -6.98 0.41 17.78
CA VAL A 237 -8.28 1.04 18.05
C VAL A 237 -8.70 0.76 19.50
N LEU A 238 -8.64 -0.49 19.97
CA LEU A 238 -8.93 -0.84 21.37
C LEU A 238 -7.97 -0.17 22.36
N LEU A 239 -6.67 -0.10 22.05
CA LEU A 239 -5.70 0.61 22.88
C LEU A 239 -6.07 2.09 23.06
N ASN A 240 -6.45 2.76 21.97
CA ASN A 240 -6.88 4.14 22.01
C ASN A 240 -8.21 4.29 22.77
N LYS A 241 -9.12 3.33 22.65
CA LYS A 241 -10.38 3.28 23.40
C LYS A 241 -10.16 3.13 24.91
N ALA A 242 -9.32 2.18 25.33
CA ALA A 242 -8.94 2.01 26.74
C ALA A 242 -8.27 3.26 27.31
N ARG A 243 -7.40 3.94 26.55
CA ARG A 243 -6.79 5.21 26.97
C ARG A 243 -7.82 6.33 27.15
N ARG A 244 -8.85 6.40 26.29
CA ARG A 244 -9.94 7.39 26.45
C ARG A 244 -10.78 7.11 27.69
N ILE A 245 -11.21 5.87 27.90
CA ILE A 245 -12.00 5.46 29.07
C ILE A 245 -11.26 5.79 30.38
N ARG A 246 -9.96 5.51 30.45
CA ARG A 246 -9.14 5.86 31.62
C ARG A 246 -9.04 7.37 31.84
N ARG A 247 -8.83 8.15 30.77
CA ARG A 247 -8.79 9.62 30.86
C ARG A 247 -10.14 10.23 31.27
N ALA A 248 -11.23 9.57 30.90
CA ALA A 248 -12.59 9.96 31.22
C ALA A 248 -12.95 9.71 32.70
N LYS A 249 -12.17 8.90 33.42
CA LYS A 249 -12.43 8.48 34.81
C LYS A 249 -13.87 8.00 35.01
N ILE A 250 -14.33 7.11 34.12
CA ILE A 250 -15.66 6.51 34.23
C ILE A 250 -15.67 5.60 35.48
N PRO A 251 -16.59 5.79 36.45
CA PRO A 251 -16.66 4.96 37.65
C PRO A 251 -16.74 3.47 37.28
N GLY A 252 -15.85 2.65 37.87
CA GLY A 252 -15.77 1.21 37.62
C GLY A 252 -14.85 0.78 36.47
N TYR A 253 -14.35 1.71 35.64
CA TYR A 253 -13.55 1.41 34.45
C TYR A 253 -12.18 2.12 34.42
N GLU A 254 -11.71 2.63 35.55
CA GLU A 254 -10.46 3.40 35.65
C GLU A 254 -9.19 2.58 35.34
N ASN A 255 -9.26 1.26 35.48
CA ASN A 255 -8.14 0.34 35.24
C ASN A 255 -8.35 -0.57 34.02
N VAL A 256 -9.28 -0.23 33.11
CA VAL A 256 -9.50 -1.00 31.88
C VAL A 256 -8.23 -1.02 31.04
N LYS A 257 -7.80 -2.23 30.68
CA LYS A 257 -6.66 -2.48 29.79
C LYS A 257 -7.15 -3.03 28.46
N ALA A 258 -6.50 -2.60 27.38
CA ALA A 258 -6.66 -3.27 26.10
C ALA A 258 -5.85 -4.58 26.08
N PRO A 259 -6.23 -5.59 25.27
CA PRO A 259 -5.49 -6.85 25.15
C PRO A 259 -4.00 -6.67 24.80
N VAL A 260 -3.69 -5.62 24.04
CA VAL A 260 -2.33 -5.23 23.68
C VAL A 260 -1.49 -4.77 24.87
N GLU A 261 -2.09 -4.26 25.94
CA GLU A 261 -1.36 -3.77 27.13
C GLU A 261 -1.01 -4.88 28.12
N VAL A 262 -1.69 -6.02 28.04
CA VAL A 262 -1.40 -7.20 28.87
C VAL A 262 -0.45 -8.16 28.17
N THR A 263 -0.40 -8.10 26.83
CA THR A 263 0.60 -8.82 26.05
C THR A 263 1.91 -8.04 26.09
N ASP A 264 3.00 -8.62 26.59
CA ASP A 264 4.36 -8.03 26.53
C ASP A 264 4.86 -7.96 25.07
N ARG A 265 4.32 -7.01 24.31
CA ARG A 265 4.75 -6.74 22.94
C ARG A 265 6.03 -5.89 22.96
N THR A 266 7.17 -6.55 22.88
CA THR A 266 8.45 -5.87 22.62
C THR A 266 8.64 -5.67 21.12
N LEU A 267 9.25 -4.55 20.73
CA LEU A 267 9.63 -4.29 19.33
C LEU A 267 10.46 -5.45 18.77
N LEU A 268 11.46 -5.90 19.54
CA LEU A 268 12.30 -7.04 19.16
C LEU A 268 11.48 -8.32 18.95
N GLY A 269 10.48 -8.58 19.79
CA GLY A 269 9.58 -9.72 19.65
C GLY A 269 8.78 -9.68 18.34
N ILE A 270 8.24 -8.51 17.98
CA ILE A 270 7.47 -8.34 16.74
C ILE A 270 8.37 -8.48 15.52
N PHE A 271 9.54 -7.84 15.53
CA PHE A 271 10.51 -8.00 14.44
C PHE A 271 10.96 -9.46 14.31
N ARG A 272 11.23 -10.15 15.43
CA ARG A 272 11.56 -11.57 15.41
C ARG A 272 10.46 -12.38 14.73
N VAL A 273 9.20 -12.21 15.13
CA VAL A 273 8.06 -12.93 14.56
C VAL A 273 7.84 -12.57 13.09
N ALA A 274 7.89 -11.29 12.74
CA ALA A 274 7.65 -10.82 11.38
C ALA A 274 8.76 -11.23 10.40
N LEU A 275 10.01 -11.32 10.87
CA LEU A 275 11.13 -11.79 10.07
C LEU A 275 11.20 -13.31 10.00
N THR A 276 10.79 -14.06 11.03
CA THR A 276 10.83 -15.53 11.00
C THR A 276 9.65 -16.17 10.27
N ARG A 277 8.43 -15.61 10.39
CA ARG A 277 7.22 -16.18 9.76
C ARG A 277 7.34 -16.38 8.26
N PRO A 278 7.84 -15.43 7.45
CA PRO A 278 8.00 -15.62 6.01
C PRO A 278 8.89 -16.80 5.66
N TRP A 279 9.97 -17.06 6.42
CA TRP A 279 10.82 -18.24 6.19
C TRP A 279 10.10 -19.54 6.52
N VAL A 280 9.38 -19.58 7.64
CA VAL A 280 8.58 -20.77 8.00
C VAL A 280 7.52 -21.05 6.92
N ILE A 281 6.83 -20.02 6.45
CA ILE A 281 5.84 -20.12 5.37
C ILE A 281 6.51 -20.52 4.06
N LEU A 282 7.72 -20.03 3.75
CA LEU A 282 8.42 -20.35 2.52
C LEU A 282 8.78 -21.84 2.41
N PHE A 283 9.01 -22.53 3.52
CA PHE A 283 9.30 -23.97 3.54
C PHE A 283 8.06 -24.86 3.54
N ASP A 284 6.85 -24.29 3.60
CA ASP A 284 5.63 -25.02 3.30
C ASP A 284 5.55 -25.28 1.77
N PRO A 285 5.40 -26.54 1.30
CA PRO A 285 5.50 -26.88 -0.12
C PRO A 285 4.53 -26.09 -1.02
N ILE A 286 3.30 -25.87 -0.55
CA ILE A 286 2.28 -25.15 -1.30
C ILE A 286 2.72 -23.68 -1.46
N SER A 287 3.09 -23.06 -0.34
CA SER A 287 3.55 -21.68 -0.31
C SER A 287 4.82 -21.46 -1.16
N PHE A 288 5.76 -22.41 -1.14
CA PHE A 288 6.97 -22.39 -1.96
C PHE A 288 6.65 -22.43 -3.46
N LEU A 289 5.79 -23.35 -3.90
CA LEU A 289 5.39 -23.47 -5.30
C LEU A 289 4.62 -22.22 -5.78
N VAL A 290 3.74 -21.67 -4.94
CA VAL A 290 3.04 -20.42 -5.23
C VAL A 290 4.02 -19.25 -5.32
N ALA A 291 5.03 -19.19 -4.45
CA ALA A 291 6.06 -18.15 -4.51
C ALA A 291 6.88 -18.22 -5.79
N ILE A 292 7.30 -19.43 -6.23
CA ILE A 292 7.98 -19.62 -7.52
C ILE A 292 7.08 -19.16 -8.66
N TYR A 293 5.82 -19.61 -8.68
CA TYR A 293 4.85 -19.22 -9.71
C TYR A 293 4.66 -17.70 -9.79
N LEU A 294 4.41 -17.04 -8.65
CA LEU A 294 4.24 -15.59 -8.60
C LEU A 294 5.53 -14.85 -9.00
N SER A 295 6.70 -15.36 -8.61
CA SER A 295 7.99 -14.78 -9.04
C SER A 295 8.16 -14.85 -10.55
N MET A 296 7.76 -15.95 -11.20
CA MET A 296 7.79 -16.10 -12.65
C MET A 296 6.82 -15.13 -13.32
N VAL A 297 5.59 -15.00 -12.81
CA VAL A 297 4.60 -14.05 -13.35
C VAL A 297 5.11 -12.61 -13.26
N TYR A 298 5.67 -12.21 -12.11
CA TYR A 298 6.25 -10.87 -11.93
C TYR A 298 7.50 -10.65 -12.78
N MET A 299 8.38 -11.65 -12.89
CA MET A 299 9.55 -11.58 -13.77
C MET A 299 9.11 -11.34 -15.22
N LEU A 300 8.12 -12.10 -15.71
CA LEU A 300 7.59 -11.92 -17.06
C LEU A 300 7.01 -10.52 -17.25
N LEU A 301 6.21 -10.02 -16.29
CA LEU A 301 5.66 -8.66 -16.32
C LEU A 301 6.76 -7.60 -16.49
N TYR A 302 7.80 -7.64 -15.64
CA TYR A 302 8.89 -6.66 -15.71
C TYR A 302 9.77 -6.83 -16.94
N MET A 303 9.89 -8.05 -17.46
CA MET A 303 10.61 -8.31 -18.71
C MET A 303 9.92 -7.65 -19.91
N LEU A 304 8.59 -7.48 -19.90
CA LEU A 304 7.87 -6.77 -20.96
C LEU A 304 8.37 -5.33 -21.12
N PHE A 305 8.73 -4.65 -20.02
CA PHE A 305 9.22 -3.27 -20.04
C PHE A 305 10.57 -3.12 -20.75
N THR A 306 11.31 -4.22 -20.96
CA THR A 306 12.55 -4.24 -21.75
C THR A 306 12.31 -4.77 -23.15
N ILE A 307 11.50 -5.83 -23.30
CA ILE A 307 11.23 -6.48 -24.58
C ILE A 307 10.45 -5.56 -25.52
N TYR A 308 9.46 -4.82 -25.01
CA TYR A 308 8.58 -4.01 -25.86
C TYR A 308 9.33 -2.84 -26.52
N PRO A 309 10.13 -2.04 -25.79
CA PRO A 309 11.01 -1.07 -26.44
C PRO A 309 11.92 -1.71 -27.48
N PHE A 310 12.47 -2.90 -27.21
CA PHE A 310 13.34 -3.58 -28.17
C PHE A 310 12.60 -4.02 -29.45
N VAL A 311 11.42 -4.62 -29.33
CA VAL A 311 10.67 -5.13 -30.48
C VAL A 311 9.97 -4.01 -31.24
N PHE A 312 9.26 -3.11 -30.55
CA PHE A 312 8.43 -2.11 -31.21
C PHE A 312 9.21 -0.84 -31.57
N GLN A 313 10.12 -0.38 -30.72
CA GLN A 313 10.88 0.83 -31.03
C GLN A 313 12.10 0.50 -31.90
N ARG A 314 12.97 -0.44 -31.50
CA ARG A 314 14.19 -0.74 -32.28
C ARG A 314 13.91 -1.54 -33.56
N LYS A 315 13.11 -2.61 -33.53
CA LYS A 315 12.87 -3.42 -34.75
C LYS A 315 11.80 -2.86 -35.68
N ARG A 316 10.72 -2.27 -35.15
CA ARG A 316 9.62 -1.71 -35.97
C ARG A 316 9.70 -0.20 -36.19
N GLY A 317 10.63 0.51 -35.54
CA GLY A 317 10.80 1.95 -35.70
C GLY A 317 9.68 2.80 -35.08
N TRP A 318 8.90 2.26 -34.14
CA TRP A 318 7.86 3.03 -33.47
C TRP A 318 8.50 4.03 -32.49
N ASN A 319 7.82 5.16 -32.28
CA ASN A 319 8.26 6.15 -31.30
C ASN A 319 8.11 5.62 -29.85
N ALA A 320 8.75 6.29 -28.88
CA ALA A 320 8.78 5.88 -27.47
C ALA A 320 7.39 5.63 -26.87
N GLY A 321 6.40 6.49 -27.14
CA GLY A 321 5.04 6.31 -26.60
C GLY A 321 4.25 5.18 -27.28
N VAL A 322 4.21 5.17 -28.61
CA VAL A 322 3.47 4.15 -29.39
C VAL A 322 4.06 2.75 -29.18
N GLY A 323 5.38 2.66 -28.98
CA GLY A 323 6.08 1.42 -28.66
C GLY A 323 5.63 0.74 -27.37
N GLU A 324 5.08 1.51 -26.41
CA GLU A 324 4.63 1.01 -25.11
C GLU A 324 3.12 0.68 -25.07
N LEU A 325 2.33 1.14 -26.05
CA LEU A 325 0.88 0.86 -26.11
C LEU A 325 0.51 -0.62 -26.00
N PRO A 326 1.29 -1.59 -26.51
CA PRO A 326 0.99 -3.01 -26.30
C PRO A 326 0.88 -3.43 -24.82
N LEU A 327 1.47 -2.68 -23.87
CA LEU A 327 1.33 -2.93 -22.42
C LEU A 327 -0.11 -2.74 -21.93
N ILE A 328 -0.96 -2.02 -22.68
CA ILE A 328 -2.39 -1.93 -22.39
C ILE A 328 -3.04 -3.33 -22.46
N GLY A 329 -2.47 -4.28 -23.21
CA GLY A 329 -2.90 -5.67 -23.19
C GLY A 329 -2.83 -6.30 -21.78
N THR A 330 -1.82 -5.94 -20.98
CA THR A 330 -1.71 -6.36 -19.57
C THR A 330 -2.82 -5.76 -18.72
N VAL A 331 -3.19 -4.49 -18.96
CA VAL A 331 -4.31 -3.83 -18.27
C VAL A 331 -5.63 -4.54 -18.61
N ILE A 332 -5.88 -4.81 -19.89
CA ILE A 332 -7.09 -5.53 -20.34
C ILE A 332 -7.15 -6.93 -19.72
N GLY A 333 -6.03 -7.68 -19.74
CA GLY A 333 -5.95 -9.00 -19.13
C GLY A 333 -6.23 -8.98 -17.62
N ALA A 334 -5.67 -8.00 -16.90
CA ALA A 334 -5.95 -7.80 -15.48
C ALA A 334 -7.43 -7.49 -15.21
N CYS A 335 -8.04 -6.63 -16.03
CA CYS A 335 -9.47 -6.31 -15.93
C CYS A 335 -10.38 -7.51 -16.19
N ILE A 336 -10.08 -8.32 -17.21
CA ILE A 336 -10.85 -9.55 -17.51
C ILE A 336 -10.70 -10.55 -16.36
N GLY A 337 -9.48 -10.76 -15.85
CA GLY A 337 -9.23 -11.64 -14.71
C GLY A 337 -9.96 -11.17 -13.45
N GLY A 338 -9.90 -9.87 -13.15
CA GLY A 338 -10.65 -9.27 -12.04
C GLY A 338 -12.16 -9.47 -12.18
N ALA A 339 -12.72 -9.17 -13.36
CA ALA A 339 -14.14 -9.33 -13.65
C ALA A 339 -14.61 -10.78 -13.48
N TYR A 340 -13.80 -11.76 -13.92
CA TYR A 340 -14.08 -13.18 -13.72
C TYR A 340 -14.13 -13.56 -12.23
N VAL A 341 -13.22 -13.06 -11.42
CA VAL A 341 -13.24 -13.30 -9.97
C VAL A 341 -14.47 -12.69 -9.31
N PHE A 342 -14.86 -11.47 -9.70
CA PHE A 342 -16.10 -10.85 -9.22
C PHE A 342 -17.34 -11.61 -9.64
N TRP A 343 -17.37 -12.17 -10.86
CA TRP A 343 -18.47 -12.99 -11.35
C TRP A 343 -18.63 -14.27 -10.53
N ASN A 344 -17.54 -14.98 -10.23
CA ASN A 344 -17.57 -16.24 -9.49
C ASN A 344 -17.80 -16.07 -7.97
N SER A 345 -17.62 -14.86 -7.45
CA SER A 345 -17.74 -14.58 -6.01
C SER A 345 -19.15 -14.09 -5.61
N ASN A 346 -20.02 -13.82 -6.60
CA ASN A 346 -21.46 -13.59 -6.42
C ASN A 346 -22.22 -14.89 -6.69
#